data_AF-A0A5P9FA25-F1
#
_entry.id   AF-A0A5P9FA25-F1
#
_cell.length_a   1.000
_cell.length_b   1.000
_cell.length_c   1.000
_cell.angle_alpha   90.00
_cell.angle_beta   90.00
_cell.angle_gamma   90.00
#
_symmetry.space_group_name_H-M   'P 1'
#
loop_
_entity.id
_entity.type
_entity.pdbx_description
1 polymer ?
#
loop_
_entity_poly.entity_id
_entity_poly.type
_entity_poly.pdbx_seq_one_letter_code
_entity_poly.pdbx_strand_id
1 'polypeptide(L)'
;MVSFVFQALGRGWHGVHLILSSSHEGELPVNYQTILRAGLLGVSCLSLTACLGNGNGGAIGGGGGGGGGGPATTRAEYDAKFDQLQNTTSLAPTSVELVGQGTFRGNTLLNVFTNDQAATEGYALGDLEVQADFDNETISGTATNFRGELGGNPFTLEGTLDSADGIAPSTLQEETQPIILPPGQAPIPGAPTEIVTNGFAVNMGGELSDPVSGSIGQVNLGIGGTFLGPIGGGQAQAAAGPATVVVSDEPGGALIRLGGAGTFVLERE
;
A
#
# COMPACT_ATOMS: atom_id res chain seq x y z
N MET A 1 -32.68 -11.01 -16.26
CA MET A 1 -33.30 -11.72 -17.40
C MET A 1 -33.01 -10.89 -18.64
N VAL A 2 -32.09 -11.32 -19.50
CA VAL A 2 -31.63 -10.50 -20.65
C VAL A 2 -32.64 -10.66 -21.79
N SER A 3 -33.26 -9.55 -22.21
CA SER A 3 -34.17 -9.54 -23.36
C SER A 3 -33.46 -8.98 -24.57
N PHE A 4 -33.48 -9.72 -25.69
CA PHE A 4 -32.86 -9.32 -26.95
C PHE A 4 -33.93 -8.82 -27.91
N VAL A 5 -33.87 -7.54 -28.28
CA VAL A 5 -34.74 -6.96 -29.30
C VAL A 5 -33.94 -6.78 -30.58
N PHE A 6 -34.26 -7.55 -31.62
CA PHE A 6 -33.70 -7.38 -32.96
C PHE A 6 -34.64 -6.49 -33.78
N GLN A 7 -34.16 -5.31 -34.16
CA GLN A 7 -34.87 -4.43 -35.09
C GLN A 7 -34.19 -4.50 -36.46
N ALA A 8 -34.88 -5.10 -37.44
CA ALA A 8 -34.39 -5.21 -38.81
C ALA A 8 -34.80 -3.96 -39.61
N LEU A 9 -33.83 -3.13 -39.98
CA LEU A 9 -34.00 -2.08 -40.98
C LEU A 9 -33.49 -2.57 -42.33
N GLY A 10 -34.32 -2.38 -43.37
CA GLY A 10 -34.14 -2.95 -44.69
C GLY A 10 -32.98 -2.35 -45.50
N ARG A 11 -32.28 -3.28 -46.17
CA ARG A 11 -31.48 -3.15 -47.40
C ARG A 11 -30.42 -2.05 -47.47
N GLY A 12 -29.22 -2.44 -47.06
CA GLY A 12 -27.95 -1.88 -47.52
C GLY A 12 -26.83 -2.47 -46.69
N TRP A 13 -26.05 -3.39 -47.25
CA TRP A 13 -24.79 -3.85 -46.63
C TRP A 13 -23.93 -2.63 -46.33
N HIS A 14 -23.63 -2.34 -45.06
CA HIS A 14 -22.40 -1.73 -44.51
C HIS A 14 -22.57 -1.70 -42.97
N GLY A 15 -21.70 -2.41 -42.23
CA GLY A 15 -21.48 -2.26 -40.78
C GLY A 15 -22.61 -2.70 -39.82
N VAL A 16 -22.45 -3.88 -39.19
CA VAL A 16 -23.24 -4.23 -38.00
C VAL A 16 -22.66 -3.47 -36.81
N HIS A 17 -23.27 -2.36 -36.43
CA HIS A 17 -23.00 -1.67 -35.17
C HIS A 17 -23.80 -2.36 -34.05
N LEU A 18 -23.09 -3.11 -33.20
CA LEU A 18 -23.69 -3.70 -32.01
C LEU A 18 -23.82 -2.60 -30.94
N ILE A 19 -25.02 -2.07 -30.73
CA ILE A 19 -25.30 -1.13 -29.63
C ILE A 19 -25.77 -1.96 -28.45
N LEU A 20 -24.87 -2.20 -27.50
CA LEU A 20 -25.20 -2.76 -26.20
C LEU A 20 -25.85 -1.65 -25.36
N SER A 21 -27.18 -1.60 -25.36
CA SER A 21 -27.96 -0.77 -24.44
C SER A 21 -28.34 -1.63 -23.24
N SER A 22 -27.63 -1.50 -22.11
CA SER A 22 -28.10 -2.05 -20.85
C SER A 22 -29.20 -1.15 -20.29
N SER A 23 -30.43 -1.64 -20.27
CA SER A 23 -31.52 -1.01 -19.51
C SER A 23 -31.37 -1.40 -18.04
N HIS A 24 -30.57 -0.64 -17.29
CA HIS A 24 -30.54 -0.72 -15.84
C HIS A 24 -31.77 0.03 -15.30
N GLU A 25 -32.89 -0.67 -15.22
CA GLU A 25 -34.04 -0.18 -14.47
C GLU A 25 -33.79 -0.44 -12.98
N GLY A 26 -33.69 0.63 -12.19
CA GLY A 26 -34.30 0.64 -10.87
C GLY A 26 -33.43 0.42 -9.63
N GLU A 27 -32.10 0.51 -9.70
CA GLU A 27 -31.30 0.74 -8.49
C GLU A 27 -30.91 2.22 -8.44
N LEU A 28 -31.34 2.89 -7.36
CA LEU A 28 -31.02 4.29 -7.12
C LEU A 28 -29.49 4.41 -7.18
N PRO A 29 -28.93 5.32 -8.02
CA PRO A 29 -27.50 5.51 -8.05
C PRO A 29 -27.05 5.88 -6.64
N VAL A 30 -26.21 5.03 -6.02
CA VAL A 30 -25.50 5.37 -4.81
C VAL A 30 -24.72 6.65 -5.14
N ASN A 31 -25.20 7.77 -4.60
CA ASN A 31 -24.68 9.07 -4.93
C ASN A 31 -23.42 9.27 -4.08
N TYR A 32 -22.24 8.94 -4.64
CA TYR A 32 -20.96 9.06 -3.95
C TYR A 32 -20.58 10.51 -3.68
N GLN A 33 -21.19 11.49 -4.38
CA GLN A 33 -21.13 12.87 -3.92
C GLN A 33 -21.88 13.06 -2.61
N THR A 34 -22.83 12.22 -2.21
CA THR A 34 -23.42 12.25 -0.87
C THR A 34 -22.51 11.57 0.15
N ILE A 35 -21.73 10.54 -0.20
CA ILE A 35 -20.71 9.95 0.68
C ILE A 35 -19.55 10.95 0.91
N LEU A 36 -19.14 11.70 -0.13
CA LEU A 36 -18.11 12.74 -0.04
C LEU A 36 -18.64 14.11 0.44
N ARG A 37 -19.90 14.49 0.19
CA ARG A 37 -20.51 15.78 0.63
C ARG A 37 -21.26 15.70 1.96
N ALA A 38 -21.70 14.53 2.43
CA ALA A 38 -22.25 14.41 3.78
C ALA A 38 -21.17 14.69 4.86
N GLY A 39 -19.88 14.57 4.52
CA GLY A 39 -18.77 15.06 5.34
C GLY A 39 -18.51 16.57 5.25
N LEU A 40 -18.95 17.25 4.17
CA LEU A 40 -18.59 18.66 3.91
C LEU A 40 -19.56 19.69 4.53
N LEU A 41 -20.64 19.27 5.20
CA LEU A 41 -21.63 20.16 5.81
C LEU A 41 -21.76 20.00 7.34
N GLY A 42 -20.79 19.36 7.99
CA GLY A 42 -20.87 19.00 9.40
C GLY A 42 -19.95 19.73 10.39
N VAL A 43 -19.03 20.60 9.96
CA VAL A 43 -18.04 21.22 10.88
C VAL A 43 -17.83 22.71 10.58
N SER A 44 -18.90 23.50 10.65
CA SER A 44 -18.81 24.97 10.73
C SER A 44 -19.22 25.53 12.11
N CYS A 45 -19.31 24.69 13.16
CA CYS A 45 -19.81 25.11 14.48
C CYS A 45 -18.95 24.73 15.70
N LEU A 46 -17.70 24.28 15.54
CA LEU A 46 -16.79 24.05 16.71
C LEU A 46 -15.49 24.86 16.69
N SER A 47 -15.31 25.76 15.72
CA SER A 47 -14.22 26.74 15.71
C SER A 47 -14.54 27.96 16.58
N LEU A 48 -14.61 27.81 17.91
CA LEU A 48 -14.62 28.95 18.84
C LEU A 48 -13.88 28.74 20.18
N THR A 49 -13.16 27.64 20.38
CA THR A 49 -12.40 27.41 21.63
C THR A 49 -10.94 27.02 21.38
N ALA A 50 -10.17 27.89 20.73
CA ALA A 50 -8.70 27.82 20.75
C ALA A 50 -7.99 29.16 20.50
N CYS A 51 -8.68 30.30 20.56
CA CYS A 51 -8.05 31.61 20.51
C CYS A 51 -8.27 32.34 21.85
N LEU A 52 -7.52 31.95 22.87
CA LEU A 52 -7.12 32.78 24.03
C LEU A 52 -6.16 31.97 24.92
N GLY A 53 -4.98 31.69 24.38
CA GLY A 53 -3.84 31.15 25.11
C GLY A 53 -2.64 32.06 24.90
N ASN A 54 -2.67 33.23 25.52
CA ASN A 54 -1.57 34.20 25.54
C ASN A 54 -0.42 33.60 26.38
N GLY A 55 0.61 33.04 25.73
CA GLY A 55 1.74 32.42 26.41
C GLY A 55 3.00 32.50 25.57
N ASN A 56 3.87 33.46 25.89
CA ASN A 56 5.24 33.52 25.43
C ASN A 56 6.04 32.28 25.86
N GLY A 57 6.90 31.78 24.96
CA GLY A 57 7.93 30.76 25.23
C GLY A 57 7.80 29.64 24.20
N GLY A 58 8.63 29.53 23.17
CA GLY A 58 10.08 29.57 23.22
C GLY A 58 10.61 28.19 23.64
N ALA A 59 10.74 27.27 22.68
CA ALA A 59 11.78 26.24 22.66
C ALA A 59 11.74 25.45 21.33
N ILE A 60 12.72 25.78 20.49
CA ILE A 60 13.31 24.89 19.49
C ILE A 60 14.03 23.80 20.30
N GLY A 61 13.81 22.51 20.02
CA GLY A 61 14.66 21.45 20.57
C GLY A 61 13.90 20.18 20.97
N GLY A 62 14.09 19.13 20.18
CA GLY A 62 13.69 17.77 20.51
C GLY A 62 14.42 16.79 19.62
N GLY A 63 15.73 16.66 19.81
CA GLY A 63 16.52 15.57 19.24
C GLY A 63 16.51 14.34 20.15
N GLY A 64 16.66 13.18 19.52
CA GLY A 64 17.23 11.98 20.14
C GLY A 64 16.26 11.10 20.93
N GLY A 65 15.97 9.91 20.37
CA GLY A 65 15.32 8.83 21.08
C GLY A 65 15.19 7.59 20.21
N GLY A 66 16.29 6.87 20.02
CA GLY A 66 16.25 5.51 19.49
C GLY A 66 15.48 4.59 20.46
N GLY A 67 14.57 3.81 19.93
CA GLY A 67 13.79 2.83 20.69
C GLY A 67 12.69 2.29 19.80
N GLY A 68 12.69 0.97 19.57
CA GLY A 68 11.80 0.23 18.68
C GLY A 68 10.39 0.80 18.71
N GLY A 69 10.06 1.54 17.65
CA GLY A 69 8.89 2.39 17.61
C GLY A 69 7.75 1.60 17.01
N GLY A 70 6.73 1.31 17.81
CA GLY A 70 5.47 0.76 17.31
C GLY A 70 4.88 1.56 16.14
N PRO A 71 3.82 1.05 15.49
CA PRO A 71 3.34 1.60 14.22
C PRO A 71 3.12 3.13 14.24
N ALA A 72 3.57 3.85 13.21
CA ALA A 72 3.49 5.30 13.09
C ALA A 72 2.03 5.75 13.00
N THR A 73 1.56 6.55 13.96
CA THR A 73 0.15 6.95 14.06
C THR A 73 -0.22 8.10 13.15
N THR A 74 0.76 8.92 12.75
CA THR A 74 0.59 10.08 11.86
C THR A 74 1.52 10.00 10.65
N ARG A 75 1.21 10.79 9.60
CA ARG A 75 2.06 10.89 8.41
C ARG A 75 3.46 11.40 8.75
N ALA A 76 3.58 12.40 9.61
CA ALA A 76 4.88 12.95 10.00
C ALA A 76 5.75 11.92 10.74
N GLU A 77 5.15 11.08 11.58
CA GLU A 77 5.86 9.96 12.22
C GLU A 77 6.32 8.91 11.21
N TYR A 78 5.48 8.61 10.22
CA TYR A 78 5.84 7.70 9.13
C TYR A 78 7.03 8.25 8.33
N ASP A 79 6.95 9.51 7.89
CA ASP A 79 7.99 10.15 7.09
C ASP A 79 9.32 10.15 7.86
N ALA A 80 9.31 10.43 9.17
CA ALA A 80 10.51 10.36 10.01
C ALA A 80 11.11 8.95 10.08
N LYS A 81 10.29 7.89 10.17
CA LYS A 81 10.76 6.50 10.15
C LYS A 81 11.32 6.10 8.79
N PHE A 82 10.64 6.48 7.72
CA PHE A 82 11.09 6.21 6.36
C PHE A 82 12.44 6.90 6.11
N ASP A 83 12.57 8.17 6.47
CA ASP A 83 13.82 8.93 6.39
C ASP A 83 14.93 8.31 7.25
N GLN A 84 14.61 7.85 8.46
CA GLN A 84 15.59 7.15 9.30
C GLN A 84 16.12 5.90 8.59
N LEU A 85 15.24 5.08 8.02
CA LEU A 85 15.64 3.85 7.34
C LEU A 85 16.45 4.14 6.07
N GLN A 86 16.03 5.13 5.26
CA GLN A 86 16.72 5.54 4.04
C GLN A 86 18.10 6.16 4.30
N ASN A 87 18.26 6.89 5.41
CA ASN A 87 19.51 7.55 5.75
C ASN A 87 20.43 6.70 6.63
N THR A 88 20.03 5.47 6.97
CA THR A 88 20.85 4.57 7.78
C THR A 88 21.92 3.90 6.92
N THR A 89 23.18 4.32 7.09
CA THR A 89 24.31 3.74 6.34
C THR A 89 24.70 2.34 6.79
N SER A 90 24.16 1.84 7.90
CA SER A 90 24.42 0.47 8.39
C SER A 90 23.51 -0.58 7.75
N LEU A 91 22.51 -0.16 6.97
CA LEU A 91 21.59 -1.05 6.28
C LEU A 91 21.72 -0.83 4.77
N ALA A 92 21.82 -1.91 4.02
CA ALA A 92 21.81 -1.91 2.58
C ALA A 92 20.92 -3.05 2.08
N PRO A 93 20.44 -2.99 0.81
CA PRO A 93 19.83 -4.16 0.18
C PRO A 93 20.73 -5.39 0.36
N THR A 94 20.14 -6.49 0.81
CA THR A 94 20.91 -7.69 1.13
C THR A 94 21.48 -8.30 -0.16
N SER A 95 22.80 -8.46 -0.19
CA SER A 95 23.54 -8.96 -1.36
C SER A 95 24.00 -10.42 -1.21
N VAL A 96 23.49 -11.12 -0.19
CA VAL A 96 23.82 -12.49 0.20
C VAL A 96 22.52 -13.26 0.43
N GLU A 97 22.60 -14.59 0.37
CA GLU A 97 21.51 -15.49 0.74
C GLU A 97 21.02 -15.17 2.15
N LEU A 98 19.71 -15.05 2.29
CA LEU A 98 19.06 -14.89 3.58
C LEU A 98 18.62 -16.27 4.08
N VAL A 99 18.78 -16.51 5.38
CA VAL A 99 18.45 -17.80 5.99
C VAL A 99 17.59 -17.63 7.23
N GLY A 100 16.79 -18.64 7.52
CA GLY A 100 15.90 -18.70 8.65
C GLY A 100 14.56 -18.00 8.43
N GLN A 101 13.90 -17.69 9.55
CA GLN A 101 12.59 -17.05 9.59
C GLN A 101 12.65 -15.71 10.32
N GLY A 102 11.75 -14.79 9.97
CA GLY A 102 11.62 -13.51 10.63
C GLY A 102 10.21 -12.93 10.55
N THR A 103 9.77 -12.32 11.65
CA THR A 103 8.59 -11.45 11.67
C THR A 103 9.04 -10.01 11.55
N PHE A 104 8.38 -9.26 10.67
CA PHE A 104 8.65 -7.87 10.40
C PHE A 104 7.38 -7.06 10.64
N ARG A 105 7.49 -5.95 11.35
CA ARG A 105 6.37 -5.06 11.69
C ARG A 105 6.65 -3.64 11.23
N GLY A 106 5.60 -2.93 10.86
CA GLY A 106 5.74 -1.52 10.51
C GLY A 106 4.48 -0.93 9.91
N ASN A 107 4.64 -0.12 8.86
CA ASN A 107 3.55 0.65 8.29
C ASN A 107 3.64 0.77 6.79
N THR A 108 2.48 0.93 6.17
CA THR A 108 2.34 1.48 4.81
C THR A 108 1.77 2.90 4.89
N LEU A 109 2.23 3.78 4.00
CA LEU A 109 1.64 5.07 3.71
C LEU A 109 1.23 5.07 2.23
N LEU A 110 -0.07 5.25 1.98
CA LEU A 110 -0.67 5.27 0.66
C LEU A 110 -1.22 6.66 0.40
N ASN A 111 -0.81 7.30 -0.69
CA ASN A 111 -1.51 8.47 -1.21
C ASN A 111 -2.75 7.98 -1.97
N VAL A 112 -3.91 8.54 -1.67
CA VAL A 112 -5.19 8.13 -2.24
C VAL A 112 -5.54 9.04 -3.42
N PHE A 113 -5.91 8.43 -4.54
CA PHE A 113 -6.34 9.11 -5.75
C PHE A 113 -7.76 8.66 -6.11
N THR A 114 -8.56 9.59 -6.65
CA THR A 114 -9.84 9.25 -7.27
C THR A 114 -9.65 9.12 -8.78
N ASN A 115 -10.39 8.24 -9.44
CA ASN A 115 -10.25 8.02 -10.89
C ASN A 115 -10.45 9.29 -11.74
N ASP A 116 -11.14 10.28 -11.21
CA ASP A 116 -11.52 11.50 -11.93
C ASP A 116 -10.50 12.64 -11.74
N GLN A 117 -9.47 12.46 -10.90
CA GLN A 117 -8.50 13.49 -10.56
C GLN A 117 -7.08 12.92 -10.58
N ALA A 118 -6.18 13.55 -11.33
CA ALA A 118 -4.74 13.26 -11.26
C ALA A 118 -4.09 13.76 -9.94
N ALA A 119 -4.86 14.36 -9.04
CA ALA A 119 -4.39 14.94 -7.79
C ALA A 119 -4.61 13.98 -6.62
N THR A 120 -3.66 13.99 -5.68
CA THR A 120 -3.80 13.32 -4.39
C THR A 120 -4.92 13.97 -3.59
N GLU A 121 -5.93 13.20 -3.20
CA GLU A 121 -7.06 13.66 -2.38
C GLU A 121 -6.78 13.51 -0.88
N GLY A 122 -5.82 12.66 -0.52
CA GLY A 122 -5.56 12.31 0.87
C GLY A 122 -4.50 11.25 1.03
N TYR A 123 -4.43 10.67 2.23
CA TYR A 123 -3.54 9.56 2.54
C TYR A 123 -4.19 8.55 3.46
N ALA A 124 -3.71 7.32 3.42
CA ALA A 124 -4.04 6.24 4.34
C ALA A 124 -2.76 5.62 4.92
N LEU A 125 -2.78 5.34 6.21
CA LEU A 125 -1.80 4.55 6.93
C LEU A 125 -2.43 3.20 7.28
N GLY A 126 -1.65 2.13 7.17
CA GLY A 126 -1.99 0.80 7.67
C GLY A 126 -0.83 0.23 8.46
N ASP A 127 -1.13 -0.54 9.51
CA ASP A 127 -0.13 -1.27 10.26
C ASP A 127 0.11 -2.61 9.57
N LEU A 128 1.37 -2.99 9.40
CA LEU A 128 1.79 -4.20 8.68
C LEU A 128 2.44 -5.19 9.63
N GLU A 129 2.14 -6.47 9.45
CA GLU A 129 2.90 -7.60 9.98
C GLU A 129 3.19 -8.58 8.84
N VAL A 130 4.47 -8.86 8.60
CA VAL A 130 4.93 -9.75 7.53
C VAL A 130 5.79 -10.86 8.13
N GLN A 131 5.50 -12.10 7.77
CA GLN A 131 6.29 -13.27 8.15
C GLN A 131 7.01 -13.76 6.90
N ALA A 132 8.34 -13.81 6.96
CA ALA A 132 9.18 -14.34 5.90
C ALA A 132 9.93 -15.58 6.39
N ASP A 133 9.88 -16.63 5.57
CA ASP A 133 10.65 -17.85 5.74
C ASP A 133 11.57 -17.98 4.53
N PHE A 134 12.83 -17.60 4.72
CA PHE A 134 13.84 -17.62 3.67
C PHE A 134 14.28 -19.05 3.33
N ASP A 135 14.22 -19.98 4.29
CA ASP A 135 14.60 -21.38 4.05
C ASP A 135 13.58 -22.12 3.16
N ASN A 136 12.30 -21.73 3.24
CA ASN A 136 11.21 -22.33 2.45
C ASN A 136 10.70 -21.42 1.32
N GLU A 137 11.32 -20.26 1.11
CA GLU A 137 10.91 -19.25 0.13
C GLU A 137 9.43 -18.83 0.24
N THR A 138 8.90 -18.75 1.47
CA THR A 138 7.51 -18.35 1.71
C THR A 138 7.42 -16.99 2.39
N ILE A 139 6.38 -16.24 2.05
CA ILE A 139 6.09 -14.95 2.68
C ILE A 139 4.58 -14.77 2.79
N SER A 140 4.14 -14.29 3.95
CA SER A 140 2.75 -13.98 4.25
C SER A 140 2.68 -12.67 5.04
N GLY A 141 1.51 -12.07 5.11
CA GLY A 141 1.35 -10.86 5.89
C GLY A 141 -0.10 -10.47 6.11
N THR A 142 -0.27 -9.55 7.06
CA THR A 142 -1.54 -8.93 7.38
C THR A 142 -1.39 -7.41 7.44
N ALA A 143 -2.49 -6.71 7.17
CA ALA A 143 -2.58 -5.27 7.33
C ALA A 143 -3.84 -4.90 8.12
N THR A 144 -3.70 -4.01 9.12
CA THR A 144 -4.76 -3.63 10.05
C THR A 144 -4.72 -2.14 10.40
N ASN A 145 -5.67 -1.67 11.23
CA ASN A 145 -5.68 -0.33 11.81
C ASN A 145 -5.63 0.80 10.77
N PHE A 146 -6.38 0.68 9.69
CA PHE A 146 -6.38 1.66 8.62
C PHE A 146 -6.93 3.01 9.09
N ARG A 147 -6.18 4.07 8.82
CA ARG A 147 -6.50 5.44 9.25
C ARG A 147 -5.91 6.46 8.30
N GLY A 148 -6.46 7.65 8.24
CA GLY A 148 -5.93 8.65 7.31
C GLY A 148 -6.71 9.94 7.26
N GLU A 149 -6.52 10.66 6.18
CA GLU A 149 -7.23 11.89 5.86
C GLU A 149 -7.65 11.86 4.39
N LEU A 150 -8.89 12.24 4.08
CA LEU A 150 -9.40 12.38 2.72
C LEU A 150 -10.12 13.72 2.58
N GLY A 151 -9.65 14.57 1.66
CA GLY A 151 -10.20 15.90 1.43
C GLY A 151 -10.22 16.78 2.68
N GLY A 152 -9.20 16.69 3.54
CA GLY A 152 -9.16 17.45 4.81
C GLY A 152 -9.77 16.74 6.01
N ASN A 153 -10.46 15.61 5.82
CA ASN A 153 -11.25 14.97 6.86
C ASN A 153 -10.61 13.66 7.34
N PRO A 154 -10.39 13.47 8.66
CA PRO A 154 -9.83 12.24 9.17
C PRO A 154 -10.83 11.08 9.01
N PHE A 155 -10.31 9.88 8.77
CA PHE A 155 -11.10 8.65 8.73
C PHE A 155 -10.35 7.48 9.38
N THR A 156 -11.10 6.44 9.73
CA THR A 156 -10.60 5.12 10.15
C THR A 156 -11.41 4.04 9.45
N LEU A 157 -10.80 2.92 9.10
CA LEU A 157 -11.50 1.75 8.57
C LEU A 157 -11.27 0.55 9.48
N GLU A 158 -12.32 -0.23 9.67
CA GLU A 158 -12.30 -1.50 10.39
C GLU A 158 -12.09 -2.65 9.42
N GLY A 159 -11.40 -3.70 9.87
CA GLY A 159 -11.11 -4.89 9.07
C GLY A 159 -9.64 -5.26 9.07
N THR A 160 -9.35 -6.40 8.44
CA THR A 160 -8.01 -6.96 8.29
C THR A 160 -7.84 -7.37 6.84
N LEU A 161 -6.71 -7.00 6.24
CA LEU A 161 -6.27 -7.60 4.99
C LEU A 161 -5.32 -8.74 5.31
N ASP A 162 -5.46 -9.86 4.61
CA ASP A 162 -4.63 -11.04 4.77
C ASP A 162 -4.09 -11.50 3.41
N SER A 163 -2.83 -11.93 3.40
CA SER A 163 -2.20 -12.55 2.24
C SER A 163 -2.91 -13.82 1.74
N ALA A 164 -3.65 -14.51 2.60
CA ALA A 164 -4.50 -15.64 2.22
C ALA A 164 -5.66 -15.24 1.30
N ASP A 165 -6.12 -13.99 1.40
CA ASP A 165 -7.25 -13.44 0.64
C ASP A 165 -6.78 -12.53 -0.52
N GLY A 166 -5.46 -12.43 -0.74
CA GLY A 166 -4.88 -11.62 -1.82
C GLY A 166 -5.24 -12.13 -3.22
N ILE A 167 -5.53 -11.20 -4.15
CA ILE A 167 -5.84 -11.54 -5.56
C ILE A 167 -4.68 -12.15 -6.35
N ALA A 168 -3.46 -12.03 -5.85
CA ALA A 168 -2.25 -12.57 -6.45
C ALA A 168 -1.43 -13.27 -5.36
N PRO A 169 -0.65 -14.31 -5.70
CA PRO A 169 0.20 -14.96 -4.72
C PRO A 169 1.25 -13.99 -4.19
N SER A 170 1.56 -14.12 -2.90
CA SER A 170 2.75 -13.49 -2.31
C SER A 170 3.99 -14.31 -2.68
N THR A 171 5.10 -13.64 -2.97
CA THR A 171 6.33 -14.29 -3.45
C THR A 171 7.54 -13.75 -2.71
N LEU A 172 8.39 -14.65 -2.24
CA LEU A 172 9.76 -14.37 -1.86
C LEU A 172 10.64 -14.81 -3.03
N GLN A 173 11.58 -13.97 -3.46
CA GLN A 173 12.46 -14.28 -4.58
C GLN A 173 13.91 -14.03 -4.19
N GLU A 174 14.72 -15.06 -4.32
CA GLU A 174 16.16 -14.95 -4.30
C GLU A 174 16.68 -15.09 -5.74
N GLU A 175 17.37 -14.06 -6.23
CA GLU A 175 17.99 -14.09 -7.57
C GLU A 175 19.50 -13.98 -7.47
N THR A 176 20.19 -15.06 -7.82
CA THR A 176 21.65 -15.11 -7.90
C THR A 176 22.11 -14.78 -9.31
N GLN A 177 22.82 -13.66 -9.46
CA GLN A 177 23.38 -13.22 -10.74
C GLN A 177 24.91 -13.32 -10.73
N PRO A 178 25.54 -13.92 -11.75
CA PRO A 178 26.99 -13.95 -11.85
C PRO A 178 27.55 -12.56 -12.19
N ILE A 179 28.67 -12.21 -11.56
CA ILE A 179 29.44 -11.00 -11.91
C ILE A 179 30.19 -11.29 -13.22
N ILE A 180 29.72 -10.70 -14.32
CA ILE A 180 30.38 -10.82 -15.63
C ILE A 180 31.58 -9.88 -15.67
N LEU A 181 32.79 -10.46 -15.68
CA LEU A 181 34.03 -9.72 -15.85
C LEU A 181 34.28 -9.35 -17.32
N PRO A 182 34.90 -8.20 -17.61
CA PRO A 182 35.39 -7.88 -18.95
C PRO A 182 36.28 -8.98 -19.53
N PRO A 183 36.24 -9.24 -20.85
CA PRO A 183 37.07 -10.25 -21.49
C PRO A 183 38.57 -10.04 -21.20
N GLY A 184 39.25 -11.11 -20.79
CA GLY A 184 40.69 -11.09 -20.50
C GLY A 184 41.06 -10.64 -19.07
N GLN A 185 40.08 -10.28 -18.24
CA GLN A 185 40.31 -9.98 -16.83
C GLN A 185 40.08 -11.24 -15.98
N ALA A 186 41.11 -11.67 -15.25
CA ALA A 186 40.96 -12.74 -14.28
C ALA A 186 40.13 -12.25 -13.08
N PRO A 187 39.31 -13.12 -12.44
CA PRO A 187 38.67 -12.80 -11.17
C PRO A 187 39.74 -12.39 -10.16
N ILE A 188 39.46 -11.33 -9.40
CA ILE A 188 40.29 -10.96 -8.27
C ILE A 188 40.15 -12.09 -7.24
N PRO A 189 41.24 -12.77 -6.83
CA PRO A 189 41.13 -13.85 -5.85
C PRO A 189 40.46 -13.36 -4.57
N GLY A 190 39.40 -14.05 -4.14
CA GLY A 190 38.60 -13.70 -2.96
C GLY A 190 37.55 -12.62 -3.18
N ALA A 191 37.42 -12.06 -4.38
CA ALA A 191 36.28 -11.20 -4.71
C ALA A 191 35.00 -12.05 -4.91
N PRO A 192 33.82 -11.51 -4.59
CA PRO A 192 32.56 -12.14 -4.94
C PRO A 192 32.50 -12.41 -6.44
N THR A 193 31.99 -13.57 -6.82
CA THR A 193 31.73 -13.94 -8.23
C THR A 193 30.26 -13.84 -8.58
N GLU A 194 29.41 -13.63 -7.58
CA GLU A 194 27.95 -13.62 -7.70
C GLU A 194 27.38 -12.53 -6.78
N ILE A 195 26.21 -12.02 -7.14
CA ILE A 195 25.41 -11.10 -6.35
C ILE A 195 24.05 -11.76 -6.15
N VAL A 196 23.60 -11.87 -4.90
CA VAL A 196 22.27 -12.37 -4.55
C VAL A 196 21.37 -11.18 -4.31
N THR A 197 20.22 -11.09 -4.99
CA THR A 197 19.21 -10.06 -4.73
C THR A 197 17.99 -10.70 -4.07
N ASN A 198 17.60 -10.17 -2.92
CA ASN A 198 16.45 -10.65 -2.16
C ASN A 198 15.26 -9.72 -2.36
N GLY A 199 14.36 -10.10 -3.27
CA GLY A 199 13.12 -9.39 -3.56
C GLY A 199 11.92 -10.06 -2.91
N PHE A 200 10.85 -9.30 -2.70
CA PHE A 200 9.57 -9.88 -2.32
C PHE A 200 8.40 -9.07 -2.82
N ALA A 201 7.24 -9.73 -2.86
CA ALA A 201 5.94 -9.12 -3.01
C ALA A 201 4.96 -9.78 -2.03
N VAL A 202 4.24 -8.98 -1.24
CA VAL A 202 3.10 -9.46 -0.43
C VAL A 202 1.84 -8.81 -0.96
N ASN A 203 0.89 -9.63 -1.36
CA ASN A 203 -0.44 -9.20 -1.80
C ASN A 203 -1.44 -9.61 -0.74
N MET A 204 -2.13 -8.64 -0.13
CA MET A 204 -3.12 -8.85 0.92
C MET A 204 -4.48 -8.39 0.43
N GLY A 205 -5.50 -9.21 0.64
CA GLY A 205 -6.89 -8.92 0.29
C GLY A 205 -7.79 -8.93 1.52
N GLY A 206 -8.96 -8.32 1.43
CA GLY A 206 -9.96 -8.37 2.49
C GLY A 206 -11.01 -7.26 2.38
N GLU A 207 -12.00 -7.32 3.28
CA GLU A 207 -13.03 -6.28 3.39
C GLU A 207 -12.64 -5.25 4.44
N LEU A 208 -12.73 -3.97 4.07
CA LEU A 208 -12.65 -2.86 5.00
C LEU A 208 -14.01 -2.16 5.10
N SER A 209 -14.41 -1.79 6.31
CA SER A 209 -15.66 -1.10 6.61
C SER A 209 -15.38 0.29 7.18
N ASP A 210 -16.07 1.30 6.68
CA ASP A 210 -16.11 2.62 7.30
C ASP A 210 -17.20 2.64 8.39
N PRO A 211 -16.83 2.74 9.68
CA PRO A 211 -17.80 2.70 10.77
C PRO A 211 -18.74 3.91 10.79
N VAL A 212 -18.40 5.02 10.13
CA VAL A 212 -19.22 6.23 10.08
C VAL A 212 -20.33 6.11 9.04
N SER A 213 -19.98 5.68 7.82
CA SER A 213 -20.95 5.55 6.73
C SER A 213 -21.61 4.17 6.65
N GLY A 214 -21.01 3.15 7.26
CA GLY A 214 -21.41 1.74 7.11
C GLY A 214 -21.05 1.15 5.75
N SER A 215 -20.24 1.84 4.94
CA SER A 215 -19.82 1.38 3.62
C SER A 215 -18.76 0.29 3.76
N ILE A 216 -18.85 -0.75 2.94
CA ILE A 216 -17.87 -1.84 2.87
C ILE A 216 -17.20 -1.81 1.50
N GLY A 217 -15.88 -1.93 1.48
CA GLY A 217 -15.07 -2.03 0.25
C GLY A 217 -14.18 -3.26 0.27
N GLN A 218 -14.08 -3.93 -0.89
CA GLN A 218 -13.10 -4.99 -1.10
C GLN A 218 -11.76 -4.35 -1.48
N VAL A 219 -10.72 -4.62 -0.69
CA VAL A 219 -9.43 -3.94 -0.77
C VAL A 219 -8.34 -4.95 -1.07
N ASN A 220 -7.48 -4.61 -2.02
CA ASN A 220 -6.25 -5.33 -2.32
C ASN A 220 -5.07 -4.40 -2.11
N LEU A 221 -4.20 -4.74 -1.16
CA LEU A 221 -2.96 -4.05 -0.85
C LEU A 221 -1.78 -4.89 -1.34
N GLY A 222 -1.00 -4.34 -2.27
CA GLY A 222 0.25 -4.92 -2.71
C GLY A 222 1.43 -4.13 -2.16
N ILE A 223 2.36 -4.80 -1.47
CA ILE A 223 3.67 -4.24 -1.12
C ILE A 223 4.75 -5.07 -1.80
N GLY A 224 5.83 -4.43 -2.23
CA GLY A 224 6.97 -5.14 -2.80
C GLY A 224 8.25 -4.34 -2.69
N GLY A 225 9.37 -5.02 -2.50
CA GLY A 225 10.64 -4.36 -2.26
C GLY A 225 11.76 -5.34 -2.00
N THR A 226 12.78 -4.85 -1.31
CA THR A 226 13.96 -5.64 -0.94
C THR A 226 14.15 -5.64 0.56
N PHE A 227 14.67 -6.74 1.08
CA PHE A 227 15.15 -6.77 2.47
C PHE A 227 16.44 -5.97 2.61
N LEU A 228 16.57 -5.32 3.75
CA LEU A 228 17.72 -4.53 4.17
C LEU A 228 18.42 -5.23 5.33
N GLY A 229 19.74 -5.26 5.31
CA GLY A 229 20.55 -5.85 6.37
C GLY A 229 21.94 -5.24 6.44
N PRO A 230 22.76 -5.66 7.42
CA PRO A 230 24.16 -5.28 7.49
C PRO A 230 24.89 -5.69 6.21
N ILE A 231 25.83 -4.86 5.75
CA ILE A 231 26.63 -5.17 4.56
C ILE A 231 27.39 -6.50 4.79
N GLY A 232 27.12 -7.49 3.93
CA GLY A 232 27.68 -8.84 4.04
C GLY A 232 27.06 -9.73 5.13
N GLY A 233 25.98 -9.29 5.78
CA GLY A 233 25.25 -10.07 6.78
C GLY A 233 24.15 -10.93 6.14
N GLY A 234 24.09 -12.21 6.50
CA GLY A 234 23.06 -13.16 6.04
C GLY A 234 21.72 -13.07 6.78
N GLN A 235 21.38 -11.89 7.29
CA GLN A 235 20.16 -11.67 8.08
C GLN A 235 19.53 -10.33 7.70
N ALA A 236 18.25 -10.36 7.34
CA ALA A 236 17.46 -9.16 7.16
C ALA A 236 17.14 -8.52 8.52
N GLN A 237 17.15 -7.19 8.56
CA GLN A 237 16.81 -6.36 9.72
C GLN A 237 15.63 -5.43 9.43
N ALA A 238 15.39 -5.11 8.16
CA ALA A 238 14.28 -4.26 7.74
C ALA A 238 13.86 -4.60 6.31
N ALA A 239 12.77 -4.00 5.85
CA ALA A 239 12.37 -3.97 4.46
C ALA A 239 11.65 -2.65 4.15
N ALA A 240 11.84 -2.13 2.95
CA ALA A 240 11.11 -0.97 2.47
C ALA A 240 10.94 -1.04 0.95
N GLY A 241 9.95 -0.33 0.45
CA GLY A 241 9.64 -0.33 -0.96
C GLY A 241 8.31 0.34 -1.29
N PRO A 242 7.89 0.27 -2.55
CA PRO A 242 6.58 0.73 -2.99
C PRO A 242 5.44 -0.06 -2.36
N ALA A 243 4.32 0.63 -2.17
CA ALA A 243 3.03 0.07 -1.81
C ALA A 243 1.97 0.56 -2.80
N THR A 244 1.00 -0.29 -3.09
CA THR A 244 -0.15 0.02 -3.95
C THR A 244 -1.42 -0.50 -3.30
N VAL A 245 -2.53 0.19 -3.52
CA VAL A 245 -3.84 -0.27 -3.08
C VAL A 245 -4.84 -0.09 -4.22
N VAL A 246 -5.74 -1.06 -4.32
CA VAL A 246 -6.87 -1.04 -5.22
C VAL A 246 -8.12 -1.37 -4.41
N VAL A 247 -9.14 -0.53 -4.54
CA VAL A 247 -10.46 -0.77 -3.95
C VAL A 247 -11.47 -1.06 -5.06
N SER A 248 -12.22 -2.14 -4.88
CA SER A 248 -13.30 -2.58 -5.76
C SER A 248 -14.61 -2.72 -5.00
N ASP A 249 -15.72 -2.43 -5.68
CA ASP A 249 -17.07 -2.46 -5.10
C ASP A 249 -17.72 -3.85 -5.14
N GLU A 250 -17.16 -4.78 -5.93
CA GLU A 250 -17.68 -6.15 -6.07
C GLU A 250 -16.55 -7.18 -6.03
N PRO A 251 -16.75 -8.32 -5.35
CA PRO A 251 -15.87 -9.47 -5.48
C PRO A 251 -15.86 -9.96 -6.93
N GLY A 252 -14.69 -9.97 -7.59
CA GLY A 252 -14.54 -10.54 -8.93
C GLY A 252 -14.21 -9.58 -10.08
N GLY A 253 -13.77 -8.34 -9.80
CA GLY A 253 -13.08 -7.52 -10.81
C GLY A 253 -13.93 -6.47 -11.53
N ALA A 254 -14.87 -5.85 -10.82
CA ALA A 254 -15.49 -4.60 -11.28
C ALA A 254 -14.47 -3.45 -11.41
N LEU A 255 -14.91 -2.33 -12.02
CA LEU A 255 -14.14 -1.11 -12.20
C LEU A 255 -13.40 -0.71 -10.91
N ILE A 256 -12.07 -0.60 -10.99
CA ILE A 256 -11.23 0.02 -9.94
C ILE A 256 -11.85 1.37 -9.62
N ARG A 257 -12.23 1.63 -8.37
CA ARG A 257 -12.89 2.88 -7.98
C ARG A 257 -11.95 3.87 -7.31
N LEU A 258 -11.05 3.34 -6.50
CA LEU A 258 -10.02 4.08 -5.80
C LEU A 258 -8.72 3.33 -5.97
N GLY A 259 -7.70 4.07 -6.39
CA GLY A 259 -6.33 3.61 -6.43
C GLY A 259 -5.52 4.40 -5.41
N GLY A 260 -4.49 3.76 -4.87
CA GLY A 260 -3.50 4.46 -4.08
C GLY A 260 -2.11 3.89 -4.32
N ALA A 261 -1.12 4.75 -4.12
CA ALA A 261 0.27 4.38 -4.23
C ALA A 261 1.09 5.13 -3.18
N GLY A 262 2.14 4.49 -2.71
CA GLY A 262 3.05 5.08 -1.75
C GLY A 262 4.15 4.11 -1.38
N THR A 263 4.47 4.03 -0.11
CA THR A 263 5.64 3.30 0.39
C THR A 263 5.29 2.52 1.65
N PHE A 264 6.14 1.56 1.99
CA PHE A 264 6.09 0.89 3.29
C PHE A 264 7.47 0.87 3.96
N VAL A 265 7.44 0.69 5.28
CA VAL A 265 8.59 0.43 6.15
C VAL A 265 8.25 -0.75 7.03
N LEU A 266 9.15 -1.71 7.12
CA LEU A 266 9.09 -2.86 8.00
C LEU A 266 10.42 -3.00 8.74
N GLU A 267 10.37 -3.29 10.03
CA GLU A 267 11.52 -3.58 10.88
C GLU A 267 11.35 -4.97 11.47
N ARG A 268 12.44 -5.73 11.59
CA ARG A 268 12.41 -7.06 12.21
C ARG A 268 12.16 -6.95 13.72
N GLU A 269 11.32 -7.83 14.24
CA GLU A 269 11.07 -7.99 15.69
C GLU A 269 12.15 -8.82 16.40
#